data_AF-A0A226M9A1-F1
#
_entry.id   AF-A0A226M9A1-F1
#
_cell.length_a   1.000
_cell.length_b   1.000
_cell.length_c   1.000
_cell.angle_alpha   90.00
_cell.angle_beta   90.00
_cell.angle_gamma   90.00
#
_symmetry.space_group_name_H-M   'P 1'
#
loop_
_entity.id
_entity.type
_entity.pdbx_description
1 polymer ?
#
loop_
_entity_poly.entity_id
_entity_poly.type
_entity_poly.pdbx_seq_one_letter_code
_entity_poly.pdbx_strand_id
1 'polypeptide(L)'
;MGPCGPHCYVPFPPLYIQELPSLLLEATKELEVARQQVLKRIQIWKRQQQLAGNGALFEENLAPLQKRCEGLVEVHFQLHREVMAAGAELGAELLSQLLERINEVLSSLVQSSFLVEKQPPQVLKTQTKFQASVRFLLGPQLLQASPKPCMVRADMVTEKQARELAHSAYSSTLSESTGEIVHNVVALETNPGSGTCTANFKNVVRG
;
A
#
# COMPACT_ATOMS: atom_id res chain seq x y z
N MET A 1 -6.08 24.95 69.23
CA MET A 1 -5.54 25.29 67.90
C MET A 1 -4.59 24.18 67.48
N GLY A 2 -5.02 23.31 66.58
CA GLY A 2 -4.17 22.33 65.89
C GLY A 2 -4.50 22.43 64.40
N PRO A 3 -3.51 22.46 63.49
CA PRO A 3 -3.80 22.68 62.08
C PRO A 3 -4.28 21.38 61.43
N CYS A 4 -5.47 21.41 60.84
CA CYS A 4 -5.93 20.40 59.89
C CYS A 4 -5.07 20.50 58.62
N GLY A 5 -4.34 19.43 58.29
CA GLY A 5 -3.62 19.32 57.02
C GLY A 5 -4.57 19.12 55.84
N PRO A 6 -4.24 19.60 54.63
CA PRO A 6 -5.08 19.40 53.46
C PRO A 6 -4.95 17.95 53.01
N HIS A 7 -6.05 17.20 53.07
CA HIS A 7 -6.20 15.97 52.31
C HIS A 7 -6.13 16.32 50.82
N CYS A 8 -4.99 16.04 50.20
CA CYS A 8 -4.84 16.08 48.75
C CYS A 8 -5.78 15.04 48.13
N TYR A 9 -6.89 15.51 47.57
CA TYR A 9 -7.78 14.70 46.75
C TYR A 9 -7.06 14.47 45.42
N VAL A 10 -6.44 13.31 45.24
CA VAL A 10 -5.97 12.89 43.92
C VAL A 10 -7.21 12.38 43.18
N PRO A 11 -7.68 13.03 42.09
CA PRO A 11 -8.84 12.51 41.38
C PRO A 11 -8.43 11.17 40.78
N PHE A 12 -9.14 10.10 41.14
CA PHE A 12 -9.06 8.87 40.36
C PHE A 12 -9.51 9.20 38.94
N PRO A 13 -8.71 8.88 37.91
CA PRO A 13 -9.15 9.08 36.54
C PRO A 13 -10.43 8.24 36.31
N PRO A 14 -11.44 8.81 35.65
CA PRO A 14 -12.69 8.10 35.39
C PRO A 14 -12.43 6.81 34.59
N LEU A 15 -13.21 5.76 34.88
CA LEU A 15 -12.99 4.38 34.43
C LEU A 15 -12.82 4.21 32.91
N TYR A 16 -13.35 5.13 32.09
CA TYR A 16 -13.18 5.11 30.63
C TYR A 16 -11.71 5.29 30.18
N ILE A 17 -10.88 5.96 30.99
CA ILE A 17 -9.45 6.20 30.68
C ILE A 17 -8.63 4.91 30.85
N GLN A 18 -9.07 3.97 31.70
CA GLN A 18 -8.38 2.68 31.89
C GLN A 18 -8.59 1.69 30.75
N GLU A 19 -9.64 1.84 29.93
CA GLU A 19 -9.93 0.95 28.80
C GLU A 19 -9.46 1.48 27.45
N LEU A 20 -9.09 2.76 27.36
CA LEU A 20 -8.61 3.35 26.10
C LEU A 20 -7.38 2.62 25.51
N PRO A 21 -6.33 2.27 26.30
CA PRO A 21 -5.19 1.53 25.78
C PRO A 21 -5.55 0.16 25.22
N SER A 22 -6.45 -0.58 25.89
CA SER A 22 -6.88 -1.91 25.43
C SER A 22 -7.75 -1.83 24.18
N LEU A 23 -8.61 -0.82 24.08
CA LEU A 23 -9.42 -0.56 22.88
C LEU A 23 -8.54 -0.23 21.66
N LEU A 24 -7.53 0.64 21.82
CA LEU A 24 -6.60 0.98 20.73
C LEU A 24 -5.74 -0.20 20.29
N LEU A 25 -5.35 -1.06 21.23
CA LEU A 25 -4.64 -2.32 20.94
C LEU A 25 -5.51 -3.28 20.12
N GLU A 26 -6.78 -3.47 20.49
CA GLU A 26 -7.68 -4.34 19.75
C GLU A 26 -8.03 -3.75 18.38
N ALA A 27 -8.31 -2.44 18.28
CA ALA A 27 -8.54 -1.77 17.00
C ALA A 27 -7.34 -1.90 16.05
N THR A 28 -6.11 -1.79 16.58
CA THR A 28 -4.88 -2.00 15.80
C THR A 28 -4.77 -3.43 15.28
N LYS A 29 -5.10 -4.41 16.12
CA LYS A 29 -5.10 -5.83 15.75
C LYS A 29 -6.17 -6.15 14.70
N GLU A 30 -7.36 -5.58 14.83
CA GLU A 30 -8.42 -5.71 13.82
C GLU A 30 -8.00 -5.09 12.48
N LEU A 31 -7.33 -3.93 12.52
CA LEU A 31 -6.75 -3.29 11.33
C LEU A 31 -5.73 -4.21 10.63
N GLU A 32 -4.85 -4.87 11.41
CA GLU A 32 -3.89 -5.84 10.88
C GLU A 32 -4.57 -7.05 10.24
N VAL A 33 -5.64 -7.57 10.83
CA VAL A 33 -6.43 -8.68 10.28
C VAL A 33 -7.12 -8.24 8.98
N ALA A 34 -7.75 -7.08 8.96
CA ALA A 34 -8.40 -6.53 7.77
C ALA A 34 -7.39 -6.35 6.63
N ARG A 35 -6.20 -5.83 6.93
CA ARG A 35 -5.08 -5.77 5.99
C ARG A 35 -4.72 -7.14 5.43
N GLN A 36 -4.54 -8.15 6.27
CA GLN A 36 -4.22 -9.50 5.79
C GLN A 36 -5.27 -10.03 4.81
N GLN A 37 -6.56 -9.78 5.06
CA GLN A 37 -7.64 -10.17 4.16
C GLN A 37 -7.58 -9.44 2.81
N VAL A 38 -7.32 -8.13 2.82
CA VAL A 38 -7.15 -7.33 1.59
C VAL A 38 -5.94 -7.83 0.79
N LEU A 39 -4.79 -8.03 1.44
CA LEU A 39 -3.60 -8.56 0.81
C LEU A 39 -3.84 -9.94 0.21
N LYS A 40 -4.53 -10.84 0.93
CA LYS A 40 -4.92 -12.15 0.41
C LYS A 40 -5.80 -12.02 -0.83
N ARG A 41 -6.75 -11.09 -0.86
CA ARG A 41 -7.60 -10.84 -2.03
C ARG A 41 -6.79 -10.33 -3.22
N ILE A 42 -5.79 -9.47 -2.99
CA ILE A 42 -4.84 -9.03 -4.03
C ILE A 42 -4.09 -10.24 -4.61
N GLN A 43 -3.58 -11.14 -3.77
CA GLN A 43 -2.86 -12.33 -4.24
C GLN A 43 -3.77 -13.27 -5.05
N ILE A 44 -5.02 -13.45 -4.62
CA ILE A 44 -6.01 -14.21 -5.39
C ILE A 44 -6.23 -13.57 -6.76
N TRP A 45 -6.40 -12.24 -6.82
CA TRP A 45 -6.58 -11.53 -8.09
C TRP A 45 -5.37 -11.69 -9.01
N LYS A 46 -4.14 -11.54 -8.50
CA LYS A 46 -2.89 -11.78 -9.26
C LYS A 46 -2.84 -13.21 -9.82
N ARG A 47 -3.22 -14.21 -9.00
CA ARG A 47 -3.26 -15.61 -9.44
C ARG A 47 -4.33 -15.84 -10.52
N GLN A 48 -5.50 -15.22 -10.39
CA GLN A 48 -6.55 -15.30 -11.41
C GLN A 48 -6.09 -14.68 -12.74
N GLN A 49 -5.43 -13.52 -12.70
CA GLN A 49 -4.83 -12.88 -13.88
C GLN A 49 -3.80 -13.81 -14.55
N GLN A 50 -2.93 -14.46 -13.77
CA GLN A 50 -1.96 -15.41 -14.30
C GLN A 50 -2.62 -16.59 -15.01
N LEU A 51 -3.68 -17.16 -14.43
CA LEU A 51 -4.44 -18.26 -15.04
C LEU A 51 -5.21 -17.82 -16.29
N ALA A 52 -5.65 -16.56 -16.34
CA ALA A 52 -6.28 -15.97 -17.53
C ALA A 52 -5.34 -15.97 -18.74
N GLY A 53 -4.04 -15.82 -18.52
CA GLY A 53 -3.01 -15.99 -19.56
C GLY A 53 -3.03 -17.37 -20.22
N ASN A 54 -3.56 -18.39 -19.53
CA ASN A 54 -3.77 -19.74 -20.04
C ASN A 54 -5.21 -20.01 -20.52
N GLY A 55 -6.03 -18.96 -20.67
CA GLY A 55 -7.41 -19.04 -21.16
C GLY A 55 -8.49 -19.25 -20.10
N ALA A 56 -8.17 -19.14 -18.81
CA ALA A 56 -9.19 -19.17 -17.75
C ALA A 56 -10.05 -17.88 -17.77
N LEU A 57 -11.30 -17.98 -17.29
CA LEU A 57 -12.15 -16.80 -17.09
C LEU A 57 -11.56 -15.89 -16.01
N PHE A 58 -11.60 -14.57 -16.25
CA PHE A 58 -11.01 -13.59 -15.35
C PHE A 58 -11.85 -12.31 -15.26
N GLU A 59 -12.08 -11.87 -14.02
CA GLU A 59 -12.68 -10.58 -13.72
C GLU A 59 -11.57 -9.53 -13.61
N GLU A 60 -11.39 -8.75 -14.67
CA GLU A 60 -10.36 -7.70 -14.75
C GLU A 60 -10.68 -6.48 -13.87
N ASN A 61 -11.94 -6.33 -13.45
CA ASN A 61 -12.38 -5.14 -12.73
C ASN A 61 -11.73 -5.03 -11.34
N LEU A 62 -10.76 -4.13 -11.22
CA LEU A 62 -10.10 -3.82 -9.95
C LEU A 62 -10.91 -2.90 -9.03
N ALA A 63 -12.02 -2.30 -9.48
CA ALA A 63 -12.76 -1.31 -8.68
C ALA A 63 -13.24 -1.83 -7.30
N PRO A 64 -13.76 -3.07 -7.15
CA PRO A 64 -14.14 -3.59 -5.84
C PRO A 64 -12.94 -3.77 -4.90
N LEU A 65 -11.78 -4.14 -5.45
CA LEU A 65 -10.55 -4.30 -4.69
C LEU A 65 -9.97 -2.93 -4.29
N GLN A 66 -10.02 -1.95 -5.20
CA GLN A 66 -9.64 -0.58 -4.93
C GLN A 66 -10.41 0.00 -3.75
N LYS A 67 -11.75 -0.10 -3.76
CA LYS A 67 -12.59 0.39 -2.67
C LYS A 67 -12.24 -0.24 -1.31
N ARG A 68 -11.85 -1.52 -1.30
CA ARG A 68 -11.41 -2.20 -0.07
C ARG A 68 -10.08 -1.64 0.44
N CYS A 69 -9.13 -1.39 -0.46
CA CYS A 69 -7.86 -0.74 -0.10
C CYS A 69 -8.10 0.69 0.42
N GLU A 70 -8.92 1.48 -0.28
CA GLU A 70 -9.22 2.87 0.09
C GLU A 70 -9.95 2.97 1.44
N GLY A 71 -10.94 2.12 1.68
CA GLY A 71 -11.65 2.08 2.96
C GLY A 71 -10.74 1.65 4.12
N LEU A 72 -9.80 0.74 3.88
CA LEU A 72 -8.83 0.35 4.90
C LEU A 72 -7.85 1.49 5.24
N VAL A 73 -7.41 2.26 4.23
CA VAL A 73 -6.56 3.45 4.44
C VAL A 73 -7.29 4.55 5.20
N GLU A 74 -8.58 4.74 4.94
CA GLU A 74 -9.41 5.69 5.69
C GLU A 74 -9.47 5.33 7.18
N VAL A 75 -9.78 4.06 7.50
CA VAL A 75 -9.77 3.55 8.89
C VAL A 75 -8.38 3.68 9.51
N HIS A 76 -7.32 3.36 8.77
CA HIS A 76 -5.94 3.54 9.21
C HIS A 76 -5.66 4.99 9.61
N PHE A 77 -6.01 5.97 8.77
CA PHE A 77 -5.77 7.39 9.09
C PHE A 77 -6.60 7.87 10.29
N GLN A 78 -7.82 7.37 10.44
CA GLN A 78 -8.62 7.66 11.63
C GLN A 78 -7.96 7.12 12.90
N LEU A 79 -7.57 5.83 12.90
CA LEU A 79 -6.92 5.20 14.05
C LEU A 79 -5.58 5.86 14.38
N HIS A 80 -4.78 6.20 13.37
CA HIS A 80 -3.52 6.91 13.58
C HIS A 80 -3.76 8.27 14.27
N ARG A 81 -4.79 9.03 13.88
CA ARG A 81 -5.12 10.30 14.54
C ARG A 81 -5.54 10.10 16.00
N GLU A 82 -6.34 9.08 16.27
CA GLU A 82 -6.80 8.76 17.63
C GLU A 82 -5.64 8.33 18.54
N VAL A 83 -4.75 7.48 18.05
CA VAL A 83 -3.53 7.08 18.78
C VAL A 83 -2.64 8.29 19.08
N MET A 84 -2.45 9.19 18.12
CA MET A 84 -1.69 10.42 18.33
C MET A 84 -2.35 11.35 19.35
N ALA A 85 -3.69 11.48 19.32
CA ALA A 85 -4.44 12.30 20.28
C ALA A 85 -4.38 11.73 21.71
N ALA A 86 -4.39 10.40 21.84
CA ALA A 86 -4.27 9.70 23.11
C ALA A 86 -2.82 9.58 23.64
N GLY A 87 -1.83 10.13 22.92
CA GLY A 87 -0.41 9.90 23.21
C GLY A 87 0.04 10.31 24.62
N ALA A 88 -0.57 11.34 25.21
CA ALA A 88 -0.27 11.76 26.58
C ALA A 88 -0.72 10.76 27.66
N GLU A 89 -1.72 9.92 27.35
CA GLU A 89 -2.34 8.96 28.28
C GLU A 89 -1.77 7.54 28.13
N LEU A 90 -1.26 7.20 26.94
CA LEU A 90 -0.78 5.86 26.60
C LEU A 90 0.63 5.53 27.13
N GLY A 91 1.42 6.55 27.46
CA GLY A 91 2.85 6.40 27.73
C GLY A 91 3.67 6.20 26.45
N ALA A 92 4.95 6.57 26.51
CA ALA A 92 5.81 6.63 25.32
C ALA A 92 6.03 5.27 24.64
N GLU A 93 6.18 4.19 25.42
CA GLU A 93 6.46 2.84 24.90
C GLU A 93 5.29 2.28 24.08
N LEU A 94 4.08 2.29 24.65
CA LEU A 94 2.89 1.79 23.97
C LEU A 94 2.53 2.65 22.75
N LEU A 95 2.68 3.98 22.85
CA LEU A 95 2.48 4.88 21.72
C LEU A 95 3.41 4.52 20.57
N SER A 96 4.72 4.38 20.82
CA SER A 96 5.69 3.99 19.80
C SER A 96 5.36 2.64 19.17
N GLN A 97 4.98 1.65 19.99
CA GLN A 97 4.59 0.33 19.51
C GLN A 97 3.36 0.36 18.60
N LEU A 98 2.31 1.10 18.98
CA LEU A 98 1.08 1.23 18.18
C LEU A 98 1.37 1.93 16.85
N LEU A 99 2.15 3.02 16.88
CA LEU A 99 2.52 3.74 15.66
C LEU A 99 3.36 2.90 14.71
N GLU A 100 4.30 2.10 15.21
CA GLU A 100 5.08 1.17 14.38
C GLU A 100 4.16 0.17 13.66
N ARG A 101 3.26 -0.48 14.40
CA ARG A 101 2.30 -1.45 13.85
C ARG A 101 1.37 -0.82 12.81
N ILE A 102 0.82 0.36 13.12
CA ILE A 102 -0.06 1.11 12.22
C ILE A 102 0.71 1.50 10.94
N ASN A 103 1.94 1.98 11.05
CA ASN A 103 2.76 2.33 9.89
C ASN A 103 3.11 1.11 9.03
N GLU A 104 3.36 -0.05 9.63
CA GLU A 104 3.61 -1.29 8.89
C GLU A 104 2.37 -1.75 8.10
N VAL A 105 1.17 -1.53 8.64
CA VAL A 105 -0.09 -1.76 7.92
C VAL A 105 -0.12 -0.93 6.64
N LEU A 106 0.12 0.39 6.73
CA LEU A 106 0.10 1.26 5.56
C LEU A 106 1.21 0.91 4.58
N SER A 107 2.44 0.70 5.06
CA SER A 107 3.60 0.37 4.21
C SER A 107 3.34 -0.88 3.36
N SER A 108 2.90 -1.97 3.98
CA SER A 108 2.63 -3.22 3.27
C SER A 108 1.42 -3.11 2.31
N LEU A 109 0.41 -2.30 2.64
CA LEU A 109 -0.73 -2.04 1.77
C LEU A 109 -0.34 -1.20 0.55
N VAL A 110 0.46 -0.15 0.74
CA VAL A 110 1.00 0.69 -0.35
C VAL A 110 1.84 -0.16 -1.30
N GLN A 111 2.79 -0.94 -0.78
CA GLN A 111 3.64 -1.81 -1.60
C GLN A 111 2.83 -2.85 -2.39
N SER A 112 1.79 -3.42 -1.78
CA SER A 112 1.00 -4.49 -2.41
C SER A 112 -0.06 -3.99 -3.39
N SER A 113 -0.46 -2.72 -3.31
CA SER A 113 -1.54 -2.12 -4.10
C SER A 113 -1.08 -1.48 -5.41
N PHE A 114 0.22 -1.55 -5.71
CA PHE A 114 0.76 -1.27 -7.03
C PHE A 114 0.76 -2.54 -7.89
N LEU A 115 -0.11 -2.58 -8.90
CA LEU A 115 -0.44 -3.80 -9.65
C LEU A 115 -0.22 -3.61 -11.14
N VAL A 116 0.17 -4.69 -11.82
CA VAL A 116 0.09 -4.76 -13.28
C VAL A 116 -1.35 -5.07 -13.65
N GLU A 117 -2.08 -4.09 -14.18
CA GLU A 117 -3.48 -4.23 -14.57
C GLU A 117 -3.59 -4.96 -15.91
N LYS A 118 -2.77 -4.57 -16.89
CA LYS A 118 -2.61 -5.28 -18.17
C LYS A 118 -1.19 -5.76 -18.32
N GLN A 119 -1.03 -7.09 -18.31
CA GLN A 119 0.26 -7.74 -18.52
C GLN A 119 0.76 -7.51 -19.95
N PRO A 120 2.07 -7.36 -20.17
CA PRO A 120 2.63 -7.48 -21.50
C PRO A 120 2.37 -8.89 -22.07
N PRO A 121 2.33 -9.06 -23.41
CA PRO A 121 2.17 -10.37 -24.03
C PRO A 121 3.25 -11.35 -23.56
N GLN A 122 2.87 -12.60 -23.24
CA GLN A 122 3.79 -13.61 -22.74
C GLN A 122 4.87 -14.00 -23.76
N VAL A 123 4.52 -13.97 -25.06
CA VAL A 123 5.45 -14.21 -26.15
C VAL A 123 5.67 -12.90 -26.91
N LEU A 124 6.84 -12.31 -26.70
CA LEU A 124 7.26 -11.07 -27.36
C LEU A 124 8.21 -11.39 -28.52
N LYS A 125 7.85 -10.96 -29.73
CA LYS A 125 8.78 -10.92 -30.86
C LYS A 125 9.66 -9.67 -30.75
N THR A 126 10.93 -9.78 -31.10
CA THR A 126 11.82 -8.60 -31.20
C THR A 126 11.26 -7.60 -32.21
N GLN A 127 11.49 -6.31 -31.98
CA GLN A 127 11.00 -5.21 -32.84
C GLN A 127 9.46 -5.09 -32.96
N THR A 128 8.68 -5.83 -32.17
CA THR A 128 7.23 -5.63 -32.11
C THR A 128 6.83 -4.74 -30.94
N LYS A 129 5.89 -3.84 -31.21
CA LYS A 129 5.30 -2.96 -30.19
C LYS A 129 4.37 -3.77 -29.30
N PHE A 130 4.49 -3.59 -28.00
CA PHE A 130 3.53 -4.11 -27.03
C PHE A 130 2.99 -3.00 -26.14
N GLN A 131 1.96 -3.36 -25.36
CA GLN A 131 1.34 -2.49 -24.39
C GLN A 131 1.26 -3.22 -23.05
N ALA A 132 1.39 -2.46 -21.98
CA ALA A 132 1.16 -2.90 -20.61
C ALA A 132 0.61 -1.73 -19.80
N SER A 133 -0.14 -2.00 -18.76
CA SER A 133 -0.58 -0.96 -17.83
C SER A 133 -0.37 -1.39 -16.40
N VAL A 134 0.02 -0.43 -15.58
CA VAL A 134 0.05 -0.56 -14.13
C VAL A 134 -0.97 0.37 -13.51
N ARG A 135 -1.50 -0.05 -12.38
CA ARG A 135 -2.49 0.69 -11.60
C ARG A 135 -2.07 0.73 -10.15
N PHE A 136 -2.11 1.91 -9.57
CA PHE A 136 -1.93 2.10 -8.15
C PHE A 136 -3.29 2.30 -7.48
N LEU A 137 -3.77 1.30 -6.73
CA LEU A 137 -5.12 1.35 -6.17
C LEU A 137 -5.29 2.49 -5.16
N LEU A 138 -4.23 2.85 -4.43
CA LEU A 138 -4.26 3.93 -3.44
C LEU A 138 -3.83 5.30 -4.01
N GLY A 139 -3.50 5.36 -5.30
CA GLY A 139 -3.06 6.59 -5.95
C GLY A 139 -4.04 7.76 -5.83
N PRO A 140 -5.37 7.56 -6.00
CA PRO A 140 -6.34 8.63 -5.84
C PRO A 140 -6.32 9.26 -4.44
N GLN A 141 -6.10 8.49 -3.37
CA GLN A 141 -6.06 9.03 -2.00
C GLN A 141 -4.67 9.59 -1.64
N LEU A 142 -3.59 8.94 -2.04
CA LEU A 142 -2.24 9.27 -1.57
C LEU A 142 -1.48 10.26 -2.46
N LEU A 143 -1.80 10.31 -3.76
CA LEU A 143 -1.08 11.14 -4.73
C LEU A 143 -1.85 12.40 -5.14
N GLN A 144 -3.13 12.53 -4.77
CA GLN A 144 -3.95 13.70 -5.14
C GLN A 144 -3.38 15.03 -4.60
N ALA A 145 -2.70 15.01 -3.46
CA ALA A 145 -2.06 16.19 -2.87
C ALA A 145 -0.61 16.41 -3.33
N SER A 146 -0.03 15.51 -4.14
CA SER A 146 1.37 15.61 -4.56
C SER A 146 1.54 16.64 -5.69
N PRO A 147 2.40 17.66 -5.53
CA PRO A 147 2.67 18.64 -6.58
C PRO A 147 3.55 18.05 -7.70
N LYS A 148 4.21 16.91 -7.46
CA LYS A 148 5.11 16.27 -8.44
C LYS A 148 4.47 14.99 -8.99
N PRO A 149 4.43 14.81 -10.32
CA PRO A 149 3.97 13.57 -10.93
C PRO A 149 4.92 12.43 -10.56
N CYS A 150 4.37 11.32 -10.07
CA CYS A 150 5.12 10.09 -9.89
C CYS A 150 5.41 9.47 -11.27
N MET A 151 6.68 9.14 -11.52
CA MET A 151 7.12 8.52 -12.76
C MET A 151 7.32 7.03 -12.54
N VAL A 152 6.81 6.20 -13.45
CA VAL A 152 7.00 4.75 -13.44
C VAL A 152 7.92 4.36 -14.58
N ARG A 153 8.97 3.59 -14.26
CA ARG A 153 9.90 3.03 -15.24
C ARG A 153 9.70 1.52 -15.38
N ALA A 154 9.69 1.03 -16.60
CA ALA A 154 9.67 -0.38 -16.93
C ALA A 154 11.05 -0.82 -17.45
N ASP A 155 11.69 -1.77 -16.79
CA ASP A 155 12.99 -2.30 -17.24
C ASP A 155 12.86 -3.81 -17.48
N MET A 156 13.50 -4.33 -18.53
CA MET A 156 13.56 -5.77 -18.78
C MET A 156 14.66 -6.39 -17.92
N VAL A 157 14.32 -7.46 -17.20
CA VAL A 157 15.25 -8.17 -16.32
C VAL A 157 15.26 -9.66 -16.66
N THR A 158 16.41 -10.29 -16.48
CA THR A 158 16.53 -11.76 -16.55
C THR A 158 15.93 -12.42 -15.31
N GLU A 159 15.66 -13.73 -15.38
CA GLU A 159 15.18 -14.51 -14.23
C GLU A 159 16.15 -14.44 -13.04
N LYS A 160 17.47 -14.46 -13.32
CA LYS A 160 18.51 -14.33 -12.28
C LYS A 160 18.38 -12.99 -11.54
N GLN A 161 18.31 -11.88 -12.28
CA GLN A 161 18.15 -10.55 -11.71
C GLN A 161 16.82 -10.41 -10.96
N ALA A 162 15.73 -10.96 -11.48
CA ALA A 162 14.43 -10.95 -10.80
C ALA A 162 14.48 -11.68 -9.45
N ARG A 163 15.18 -12.83 -9.39
CA ARG A 163 15.37 -13.58 -8.14
C ARG A 163 16.20 -12.80 -7.13
N GLU A 164 17.28 -12.15 -7.58
CA GLU A 164 18.12 -11.29 -6.74
C GLU A 164 17.32 -10.08 -6.19
N LEU A 165 16.52 -9.42 -7.04
CA LEU A 165 15.66 -8.30 -6.65
C LEU A 165 14.56 -8.71 -5.65
N ALA A 166 14.01 -9.92 -5.77
CA ALA A 166 13.01 -10.42 -4.83
C ALA A 166 13.59 -10.66 -3.42
N HIS A 167 14.90 -10.92 -3.32
CA HIS A 167 15.60 -11.16 -2.06
C HIS A 167 16.26 -9.90 -1.49
N SER A 168 16.67 -8.93 -2.33
CA SER A 168 17.21 -7.67 -1.87
C SER A 168 16.09 -6.66 -1.62
N ALA A 169 15.76 -6.39 -0.35
CA ALA A 169 14.77 -5.36 -0.01
C ALA A 169 15.20 -3.93 -0.41
N TYR A 170 16.46 -3.71 -0.85
CA TYR A 170 17.00 -2.36 -1.05
C TYR A 170 18.28 -2.29 -1.92
N SER A 171 18.29 -2.85 -3.13
CA SER A 171 19.37 -2.57 -4.09
C SER A 171 18.84 -1.71 -5.25
N SER A 172 19.16 -0.43 -5.20
CA SER A 172 18.72 0.63 -6.12
C SER A 172 19.55 0.72 -7.41
N THR A 173 20.32 -0.31 -7.76
CA THR A 173 21.14 -0.29 -8.99
C THR A 173 20.89 -1.53 -9.84
N LEU A 174 19.90 -1.44 -10.73
CA LEU A 174 19.86 -2.21 -11.98
C LEU A 174 21.02 -1.72 -12.86
N SER A 175 22.26 -2.14 -12.59
CA SER A 175 23.43 -1.65 -13.33
C SER A 175 23.52 -2.21 -14.75
N GLU A 176 22.75 -3.25 -15.09
CA GLU A 176 22.72 -3.83 -16.44
C GLU A 176 21.29 -4.31 -16.78
N SER A 177 20.44 -3.45 -17.37
CA SER A 177 19.18 -3.92 -17.95
C SER A 177 19.50 -4.78 -19.18
N THR A 178 19.10 -6.05 -19.18
CA THR A 178 19.48 -7.03 -20.22
C THR A 178 18.61 -6.95 -21.49
N GLY A 179 18.04 -5.78 -21.77
CA GLY A 179 17.27 -5.47 -22.97
C GLY A 179 16.91 -3.99 -23.01
N GLU A 180 17.19 -3.32 -24.11
CA GLU A 180 16.84 -1.91 -24.28
C GLU A 180 15.33 -1.80 -24.54
N ILE A 181 14.63 -1.09 -23.65
CA ILE A 181 13.24 -0.73 -23.82
C ILE A 181 13.16 0.76 -24.15
N VAL A 182 12.67 1.10 -25.34
CA VAL A 182 12.43 2.50 -25.74
C VAL A 182 11.05 2.96 -25.24
N HIS A 183 10.94 4.21 -24.75
CA HIS A 183 9.74 4.79 -24.10
C HIS A 183 9.30 4.08 -22.82
N ASN A 184 10.26 3.78 -21.96
CA ASN A 184 10.04 2.96 -20.78
C ASN A 184 9.68 3.73 -19.51
N VAL A 185 9.55 5.06 -19.56
CA VAL A 185 9.13 5.89 -18.42
C VAL A 185 7.81 6.59 -18.75
N VAL A 186 6.81 6.43 -17.88
CA VAL A 186 5.47 7.00 -18.04
C VAL A 186 5.03 7.63 -16.72
N ALA A 187 4.37 8.77 -16.77
CA ALA A 187 3.77 9.39 -15.60
C ALA A 187 2.58 8.56 -15.09
N LEU A 188 2.46 8.44 -13.77
CA LEU A 188 1.29 7.87 -13.13
C LEU A 188 0.20 8.94 -13.07
N GLU A 189 -0.89 8.72 -13.78
CA GLU A 189 -1.96 9.70 -13.95
C GLU A 189 -3.23 9.27 -13.21
N THR A 190 -3.80 10.19 -12.43
CA THR A 190 -5.09 10.00 -11.76
C THR A 190 -6.20 10.57 -12.61
N ASN A 191 -7.12 9.71 -13.06
CA ASN A 191 -8.33 10.13 -13.76
C ASN A 191 -9.43 10.45 -12.73
N PRO A 192 -9.87 11.72 -12.61
CA PRO A 192 -10.88 12.12 -11.63
C PRO A 192 -12.28 11.58 -11.94
N GLY A 193 -12.61 11.27 -13.19
CA GLY A 193 -13.92 10.74 -13.58
C GLY A 193 -14.09 9.26 -13.26
N SER A 194 -13.04 8.46 -13.40
CA SER A 194 -13.05 7.03 -13.06
C SER A 194 -12.48 6.72 -11.67
N GLY A 195 -11.85 7.69 -11.01
CA GLY A 195 -11.17 7.50 -9.72
C GLY A 195 -10.00 6.54 -9.81
N THR A 196 -9.33 6.44 -10.97
CA THR A 196 -8.27 5.43 -11.19
C THR A 196 -6.93 6.09 -11.38
N CYS A 197 -5.87 5.54 -10.78
CA CYS A 197 -4.50 6.04 -10.92
C CYS A 197 -3.66 5.02 -11.69
N THR A 198 -3.29 5.33 -12.94
CA THR A 198 -2.71 4.36 -13.89
C THR A 198 -1.54 4.94 -14.68
N ALA A 199 -0.55 4.11 -15.01
CA ALA A 199 0.49 4.41 -15.98
C ALA A 199 0.38 3.42 -17.14
N ASN A 200 0.22 3.94 -18.35
CA ASN A 200 -0.03 3.16 -19.55
C ASN A 200 1.21 3.18 -20.46
N PHE A 201 1.90 2.05 -20.53
CA PHE A 201 3.03 1.87 -21.41
C PHE A 201 2.53 1.50 -22.81
N LYS A 202 2.61 2.44 -23.75
CA LYS A 202 2.21 2.26 -25.15
C LYS A 202 3.44 2.32 -26.06
N ASN A 203 3.48 1.49 -27.09
CA ASN A 203 4.58 1.45 -28.07
C ASN A 203 5.93 1.07 -27.47
N VAL A 204 5.90 0.21 -26.45
CA VAL A 204 7.11 -0.36 -25.87
C VAL A 204 7.69 -1.34 -26.88
N VAL A 205 8.97 -1.24 -27.20
CA VAL A 205 9.64 -2.12 -28.16
C VAL A 205 10.78 -2.85 -27.46
N ARG A 206 10.86 -4.17 -27.68
CA ARG A 206 12.03 -4.97 -27.32
C ARG A 206 13.09 -4.78 -28.40
N GLY A 207 14.20 -4.12 -28.04
CA GLY A 207 15.42 -4.05 -28.85
C GLY A 207 16.02 -5.41 -29.16
#